data_AF-A0A9P5J699-F1
#
_entry.id   AF-A0A9P5J699-F1
#
_cell.length_a   1.000
_cell.length_b   1.000
_cell.length_c   1.000
_cell.angle_alpha   90.00
_cell.angle_beta   90.00
_cell.angle_gamma   90.00
#
_symmetry.space_group_name_H-M   'P 1'
#
loop_
_entity.id
_entity.type
_entity.pdbx_description
1 polymer ?
#
loop_
_entity_poly.entity_id
_entity_poly.type
_entity_poly.pdbx_seq_one_letter_code
_entity_poly.pdbx_strand_id
1 'polypeptide(L)'
;TGHFPATKFLGHGLDLTTITPNDVNAVIGNLKGHSIISIDTSSTRTAHVDSVHYNVPDNCFIRGETGAETTVSTYYRDGAAAAAAFECDASLAGKYLAVSGNDASYAISKTFHPDDQYSLFSYQSVSYVVSFDINVAAFTEPVRHLAVWDHTDSVVVDAYKSFFAKYGTHAITSVEYGARYQLADVSFAYNGVTSNGYYDAGVSASCQYNKFAHRKSQQISVQGGDARFADRLVSGYSNRTNYDNFLDWVETTDENPEVTSFAVDSIWNVFEHADCSILRNAAPELKKAFHWIVQNPASHWTYVTLSLNTDWARFRLLSPSAYIIEDPKNPHAAVGAMLTKNQVQLGHEHSFVYTNNTHVSFYVVNDGSPIDFTLSHGSRGHAS
;
A
#
# COMPACT_ATOMS: atom_id res chain seq x y z
N THR A 1 9.78 0.74 32.06
CA THR A 1 10.23 1.75 31.08
C THR A 1 10.64 1.02 29.82
N GLY A 2 9.89 1.21 28.73
CA GLY A 2 10.11 0.51 27.46
C GLY A 2 10.90 1.34 26.45
N HIS A 3 11.48 0.68 25.44
CA HIS A 3 12.00 1.35 24.25
C HIS A 3 10.83 2.02 23.50
N PHE A 4 11.00 3.28 23.07
CA PHE A 4 9.94 4.02 22.39
C PHE A 4 9.75 3.49 20.96
N PRO A 5 8.61 2.88 20.61
CA PRO A 5 8.48 2.08 19.38
C PRO A 5 8.66 2.89 18.08
N ALA A 6 8.30 4.18 18.10
CA ALA A 6 8.36 5.03 16.92
C ALA A 6 9.78 5.24 16.36
N THR A 7 10.83 5.08 17.19
CA THR A 7 12.22 5.22 16.74
C THR A 7 12.65 4.12 15.76
N LYS A 8 11.85 3.06 15.59
CA LYS A 8 12.07 2.03 14.56
C LYS A 8 11.74 2.49 13.15
N PHE A 9 10.96 3.56 13.01
CA PHE A 9 10.42 4.02 11.73
C PHE A 9 10.90 5.43 11.38
N LEU A 10 10.93 6.32 12.37
CA LEU A 10 11.31 7.73 12.17
C LEU A 10 12.73 7.84 11.59
N GLY A 11 12.86 8.70 10.58
CA GLY A 11 14.12 8.95 9.88
C GLY A 11 14.55 7.86 8.89
N HIS A 12 13.88 6.72 8.85
CA HIS A 12 14.05 5.75 7.76
C HIS A 12 13.41 6.27 6.48
N GLY A 13 13.95 5.84 5.34
CA GLY A 13 13.38 6.21 4.06
C GLY A 13 12.54 5.17 3.41
N LEU A 14 11.81 5.68 2.44
CA LEU A 14 10.94 4.95 1.54
C LEU A 14 11.31 5.35 0.12
N ASP A 15 11.47 4.36 -0.74
CA ASP A 15 11.62 4.58 -2.17
C ASP A 15 10.24 4.52 -2.82
N LEU A 16 9.57 5.68 -2.87
CA LEU A 16 8.25 5.79 -3.47
C LEU A 16 8.28 5.63 -5.01
N THR A 17 9.43 5.47 -5.65
CA THR A 17 9.46 5.10 -7.08
C THR A 17 9.10 3.63 -7.30
N THR A 18 9.36 2.77 -6.32
CA THR A 18 9.24 1.31 -6.42
C THR A 18 8.16 0.71 -5.53
N ILE A 19 7.56 1.46 -4.60
CA ILE A 19 6.50 0.95 -3.74
C ILE A 19 5.17 1.67 -3.98
N THR A 20 4.08 0.94 -3.79
CA THR A 20 2.72 1.50 -3.70
C THR A 20 2.32 1.58 -2.23
N PRO A 21 2.11 2.77 -1.65
CA PRO A 21 1.91 2.94 -0.21
C PRO A 21 0.47 2.65 0.27
N ASN A 22 -0.16 1.59 -0.24
CA ASN A 22 -1.56 1.27 0.11
C ASN A 22 -1.70 0.55 1.45
N ASP A 23 -0.69 -0.22 1.84
CA ASP A 23 -0.72 -1.08 3.02
C ASP A 23 0.46 -0.76 3.96
N VAL A 24 0.16 -0.64 5.26
CA VAL A 24 1.14 -0.29 6.29
C VAL A 24 2.21 -1.37 6.40
N ASN A 25 1.83 -2.65 6.34
CA ASN A 25 2.78 -3.75 6.44
C ASN A 25 3.73 -3.79 5.23
N ALA A 26 3.22 -3.57 4.02
CA ALA A 26 4.05 -3.41 2.84
C ALA A 26 5.04 -2.25 2.98
N VAL A 27 4.63 -1.10 3.53
CA VAL A 27 5.52 0.04 3.78
C VAL A 27 6.61 -0.33 4.80
N ILE A 28 6.24 -0.96 5.92
CA ILE A 28 7.19 -1.43 6.94
C ILE A 28 8.21 -2.40 6.36
N GLY A 29 7.77 -3.33 5.51
CA GLY A 29 8.66 -4.30 4.83
C GLY A 29 9.64 -3.66 3.85
N ASN A 30 9.39 -2.42 3.41
CA ASN A 30 10.21 -1.70 2.42
C ASN A 30 11.03 -0.55 2.99
N LEU A 31 11.10 -0.42 4.33
CA LEU A 31 11.95 0.56 4.99
C LEU A 31 13.41 0.36 4.62
N LYS A 32 14.10 1.46 4.28
CA LYS A 32 15.54 1.39 4.03
C LYS A 32 16.29 1.12 5.34
N GLY A 33 17.18 0.13 5.33
CA GLY A 33 17.84 -0.37 6.54
C GLY A 33 18.75 0.63 7.25
N HIS A 34 19.12 1.73 6.59
CA HIS A 34 19.81 2.85 7.22
C HIS A 34 18.82 3.95 7.51
N SER A 35 18.76 4.40 8.77
CA SER A 35 18.14 5.67 9.08
C SER A 35 18.91 6.76 8.36
N ILE A 36 18.18 7.51 7.56
CA ILE A 36 18.70 8.53 6.67
C ILE A 36 18.88 9.84 7.43
N ILE A 37 18.03 10.03 8.44
CA ILE A 37 17.98 11.19 9.31
C ILE A 37 18.07 10.66 10.73
N SER A 38 19.16 11.00 11.42
CA SER A 38 19.42 10.46 12.75
C SER A 38 18.51 11.10 13.80
N ILE A 39 17.93 10.26 14.65
CA ILE A 39 17.25 10.67 15.87
C ILE A 39 18.32 10.86 16.95
N ASP A 40 18.30 12.01 17.65
CA ASP A 40 19.20 12.23 18.76
C ASP A 40 18.76 11.40 19.97
N THR A 41 19.42 10.27 20.16
CA THR A 41 19.13 9.35 21.28
C THR A 41 19.98 9.65 22.53
N SER A 42 20.81 10.70 22.49
CA SER A 42 21.73 11.03 23.58
C SER A 42 21.06 11.71 24.77
N SER A 43 19.96 12.44 24.53
CA SER A 43 19.09 12.96 25.57
C SER A 43 17.64 12.53 25.35
N THR A 44 16.99 12.13 26.45
CA THR A 44 15.61 11.65 26.43
C THR A 44 14.82 12.22 27.59
N ARG A 45 13.55 12.49 27.35
CA ARG A 45 12.54 12.82 28.37
C ARG A 45 11.60 11.65 28.57
N THR A 46 11.08 11.50 29.79
CA THR A 46 9.99 10.55 30.03
C THR A 46 8.68 11.15 29.52
N ALA A 47 8.00 10.43 28.63
CA ALA A 47 6.64 10.77 28.20
C ALA A 47 5.66 9.69 28.65
N HIS A 48 4.43 10.11 28.90
CA HIS A 48 3.32 9.23 29.22
C HIS A 48 2.42 9.15 28.00
N VAL A 49 2.27 7.95 27.45
CA VAL A 49 1.31 7.65 26.38
C VAL A 49 0.42 6.55 26.93
N ASP A 50 -0.88 6.86 27.00
CA ASP A 50 -1.89 6.04 27.67
C ASP A 50 -1.53 5.67 29.10
N SER A 51 -1.22 4.40 29.39
CA SER A 51 -0.80 3.92 30.72
C SER A 51 0.69 3.53 30.77
N VAL A 52 1.47 3.88 29.73
CA VAL A 52 2.84 3.43 29.55
C VAL A 52 3.82 4.60 29.60
N HIS A 53 4.92 4.41 30.33
CA HIS A 53 6.04 5.36 30.39
C HIS A 53 7.14 4.98 29.39
N TYR A 54 7.40 5.89 28.46
CA TYR A 54 8.46 5.78 27.45
C TYR A 54 9.58 6.77 27.71
N ASN A 55 10.81 6.37 27.39
CA ASN A 55 11.93 7.30 27.25
C ASN A 55 11.97 7.77 25.79
N VAL A 56 11.67 9.04 25.58
CA VAL A 56 11.47 9.64 24.26
C VAL A 56 12.62 10.57 23.97
N PRO A 57 13.32 10.43 22.83
CA PRO A 57 14.30 11.40 22.35
C PRO A 57 13.78 12.84 22.41
N ASP A 58 14.62 13.79 22.81
CA ASP A 58 14.18 15.18 23.01
C ASP A 58 13.75 15.87 21.70
N ASN A 59 14.27 15.40 20.57
CA ASN A 59 13.86 15.85 19.23
C ASN A 59 12.61 15.14 18.68
N CYS A 60 11.96 14.29 19.48
CA CYS A 60 10.67 13.67 19.15
C CYS A 60 9.52 14.33 19.91
N PHE A 61 8.45 14.61 19.18
CA PHE A 61 7.23 15.22 19.68
C PHE A 61 6.12 14.18 19.67
N ILE A 62 5.37 14.12 20.76
CA ILE A 62 4.19 13.25 20.87
C ILE A 62 2.99 14.16 21.00
N ARG A 63 2.01 13.95 20.13
CA ARG A 63 0.72 14.63 20.16
C ARG A 63 -0.34 13.55 20.36
N GLY A 64 -1.04 13.61 21.50
CA GLY A 64 -2.20 12.78 21.72
C GLY A 64 -3.37 13.28 20.88
N GLU A 65 -4.09 12.36 20.25
CA GLU A 65 -5.36 12.61 19.58
C GLU A 65 -6.42 11.86 20.37
N THR A 66 -7.22 12.55 21.16
CA THR A 66 -8.31 11.89 21.89
C THR A 66 -9.55 11.82 21.02
N GLY A 67 -9.94 10.61 20.61
CA GLY A 67 -11.28 10.30 20.06
C GLY A 67 -11.57 10.87 18.68
N ALA A 68 -10.55 11.12 17.86
CA ALA A 68 -10.74 11.54 16.47
C ALA A 68 -11.01 10.33 15.58
N GLU A 69 -12.26 9.88 15.55
CA GLU A 69 -12.73 8.88 14.59
C GLU A 69 -13.11 9.56 13.27
N THR A 70 -12.53 9.08 12.17
CA THR A 70 -12.84 9.57 10.83
C THR A 70 -13.25 8.41 9.93
N THR A 71 -14.41 8.55 9.27
CA THR A 71 -14.86 7.62 8.24
C THR A 71 -15.03 8.37 6.93
N VAL A 72 -14.40 7.88 5.85
CA VAL A 72 -14.51 8.49 4.52
C VAL A 72 -14.70 7.41 3.46
N SER A 73 -15.57 7.69 2.50
CA SER A 73 -15.83 6.84 1.33
C SER A 73 -15.86 7.69 0.07
N THR A 74 -15.11 7.30 -0.96
CA THR A 74 -15.06 7.99 -2.26
C THR A 74 -15.12 7.00 -3.40
N TYR A 75 -15.84 7.35 -4.45
CA TYR A 75 -15.91 6.60 -5.69
C TYR A 75 -15.32 7.40 -6.85
N TYR A 76 -14.54 6.73 -7.69
CA TYR A 76 -13.99 7.25 -8.94
C TYR A 76 -14.45 6.38 -10.10
N ARG A 77 -14.94 7.04 -11.15
CA ARG A 77 -15.48 6.40 -12.35
C ARG A 77 -14.42 5.69 -13.21
N ASP A 78 -13.17 6.07 -13.07
CA ASP A 78 -12.03 5.59 -13.84
C ASP A 78 -10.72 5.89 -13.07
N GLY A 79 -9.62 5.22 -13.43
CA GLY A 79 -8.34 5.38 -12.76
C GLY A 79 -7.67 6.72 -13.00
N ALA A 80 -7.92 7.34 -14.16
CA ALA A 80 -7.39 8.68 -14.46
C ALA A 80 -7.99 9.74 -13.53
N ALA A 81 -9.29 9.64 -13.21
CA ALA A 81 -9.96 10.51 -12.26
C ALA A 81 -9.46 10.28 -10.82
N ALA A 82 -9.19 9.02 -10.44
CA ALA A 82 -8.58 8.72 -9.14
C ALA A 82 -7.16 9.31 -9.05
N ALA A 83 -6.29 9.02 -10.02
CA ALA A 83 -4.93 9.56 -10.11
C ALA A 83 -4.90 11.09 -10.02
N ALA A 84 -5.69 11.78 -10.85
CA ALA A 84 -5.76 13.24 -10.84
C ALA A 84 -6.25 13.80 -9.50
N ALA A 85 -7.20 13.14 -8.84
CA ALA A 85 -7.68 13.58 -7.53
C ALA A 85 -6.57 13.50 -6.46
N PHE A 86 -5.84 12.39 -6.39
CA PHE A 86 -4.72 12.24 -5.45
C PHE A 86 -3.57 13.19 -5.75
N GLU A 87 -3.28 13.47 -7.02
CA GLU A 87 -2.27 14.47 -7.42
C GLU A 87 -2.67 15.89 -7.02
N CYS A 88 -3.96 16.25 -7.14
CA CYS A 88 -4.45 17.60 -6.80
C CYS A 88 -4.72 17.82 -5.31
N ASP A 89 -5.02 16.77 -4.54
CA ASP A 89 -5.35 16.87 -3.12
C ASP A 89 -4.55 15.86 -2.29
N ALA A 90 -3.42 16.34 -1.74
CA ALA A 90 -2.56 15.56 -0.85
C ALA A 90 -3.28 15.06 0.42
N SER A 91 -4.42 15.65 0.82
CA SER A 91 -5.19 15.17 1.98
C SER A 91 -5.83 13.80 1.72
N LEU A 92 -6.05 13.42 0.47
CA LEU A 92 -6.57 12.10 0.11
C LEU A 92 -5.57 10.99 0.44
N ALA A 93 -4.26 11.27 0.34
CA ALA A 93 -3.22 10.32 0.74
C ALA A 93 -3.33 9.98 2.23
N GLY A 94 -3.49 10.99 3.09
CA GLY A 94 -3.72 10.77 4.52
C GLY A 94 -4.96 9.92 4.80
N LYS A 95 -6.04 10.14 4.05
CA LYS A 95 -7.32 9.42 4.23
C LYS A 95 -7.27 7.97 3.76
N TYR A 96 -6.57 7.68 2.67
CA TYR A 96 -6.69 6.38 1.98
C TYR A 96 -5.41 5.56 1.88
N LEU A 97 -4.25 6.13 2.17
CA LEU A 97 -2.95 5.47 2.01
C LEU A 97 -2.21 5.33 3.34
N ALA A 98 -1.33 4.35 3.41
CA ALA A 98 -0.42 4.17 4.53
C ALA A 98 0.66 5.25 4.60
N VAL A 99 0.93 5.97 3.51
CA VAL A 99 1.89 7.07 3.45
C VAL A 99 1.22 8.35 2.96
N SER A 100 1.46 9.44 3.66
CA SER A 100 1.04 10.79 3.27
C SER A 100 2.24 11.74 3.23
N GLY A 101 2.17 12.76 2.37
CA GLY A 101 3.24 13.74 2.20
C GLY A 101 3.10 14.44 0.86
N ASN A 102 3.75 15.59 0.73
CA ASN A 102 3.85 16.27 -0.57
C ASN A 102 4.65 15.37 -1.53
N ASP A 103 4.26 15.34 -2.81
CA ASP A 103 4.84 14.50 -3.87
C ASP A 103 4.71 12.97 -3.66
N ALA A 104 4.38 12.48 -2.45
CA ALA A 104 4.07 11.06 -2.20
C ALA A 104 2.79 10.62 -2.94
N SER A 105 1.85 11.54 -3.16
CA SER A 105 0.66 11.28 -3.96
C SER A 105 0.97 11.01 -5.44
N TYR A 106 2.13 11.43 -5.92
CA TYR A 106 2.58 11.15 -7.27
C TYR A 106 2.97 9.68 -7.46
N ALA A 107 3.50 9.05 -6.42
CA ALA A 107 3.83 7.64 -6.43
C ALA A 107 2.58 6.74 -6.43
N ILE A 108 1.44 7.20 -5.91
CA ILE A 108 0.21 6.41 -5.94
C ILE A 108 -0.49 6.48 -7.29
N SER A 109 -0.33 7.58 -8.06
CA SER A 109 -1.09 7.76 -9.30
C SER A 109 -0.82 6.65 -10.33
N LYS A 110 0.40 6.10 -10.35
CA LYS A 110 0.79 4.93 -11.16
C LYS A 110 0.03 3.64 -10.83
N THR A 111 -0.64 3.58 -9.68
CA THR A 111 -1.41 2.41 -9.25
C THR A 111 -2.76 2.37 -9.94
N PHE A 112 -3.36 3.51 -10.30
CA PHE A 112 -4.71 3.53 -10.84
C PHE A 112 -4.72 3.26 -12.35
N HIS A 113 -5.00 2.01 -12.73
CA HIS A 113 -5.21 1.63 -14.13
C HIS A 113 -6.38 2.46 -14.74
N PRO A 114 -6.19 3.13 -15.89
CA PRO A 114 -7.17 4.09 -16.43
C PRO A 114 -8.57 3.51 -16.69
N ASP A 115 -8.65 2.26 -17.13
CA ASP A 115 -9.93 1.62 -17.50
C ASP A 115 -10.75 1.12 -16.30
N ASP A 116 -10.20 1.14 -15.09
CA ASP A 116 -10.82 0.52 -13.92
C ASP A 116 -11.55 1.53 -13.03
N GLN A 117 -12.64 1.09 -12.40
CA GLN A 117 -13.38 1.86 -11.41
C GLN A 117 -12.79 1.64 -10.02
N TYR A 118 -12.77 2.70 -9.21
CA TYR A 118 -12.22 2.65 -7.85
C TYR A 118 -13.24 3.11 -6.83
N SER A 119 -13.30 2.42 -5.70
CA SER A 119 -14.07 2.84 -4.54
C SER A 119 -13.20 2.62 -3.32
N LEU A 120 -12.96 3.70 -2.60
CA LEU A 120 -12.03 3.73 -1.49
C LEU A 120 -12.81 4.06 -0.22
N PHE A 121 -12.67 3.24 0.79
CA PHE A 121 -13.23 3.45 2.11
C PHE A 121 -12.11 3.36 3.15
N SER A 122 -12.15 4.26 4.12
CA SER A 122 -11.26 4.22 5.28
C SER A 122 -12.05 4.61 6.52
N TYR A 123 -11.93 3.78 7.55
CA TYR A 123 -12.20 4.13 8.93
C TYR A 123 -10.86 4.28 9.66
N GLN A 124 -10.73 5.30 10.49
CA GLN A 124 -9.50 5.61 11.22
C GLN A 124 -9.86 6.13 12.60
N SER A 125 -9.28 5.53 13.64
CA SER A 125 -9.27 6.04 15.01
C SER A 125 -7.81 6.31 15.36
N VAL A 126 -7.48 7.57 15.66
CA VAL A 126 -6.10 7.98 15.99
C VAL A 126 -5.98 8.12 17.49
N SER A 127 -5.00 7.44 18.08
CA SER A 127 -4.68 7.55 19.51
C SER A 127 -3.59 8.58 19.75
N TYR A 128 -2.51 8.52 18.97
CA TYR A 128 -1.43 9.51 19.06
C TYR A 128 -0.57 9.54 17.80
N VAL A 129 0.09 10.67 17.62
CA VAL A 129 1.06 10.92 16.54
C VAL A 129 2.41 11.20 17.14
N VAL A 130 3.45 10.62 16.54
CA VAL A 130 4.84 10.89 16.89
C VAL A 130 5.53 11.51 15.69
N SER A 131 6.06 12.72 15.85
CA SER A 131 6.87 13.41 14.84
C SER A 131 8.28 13.70 15.35
N PHE A 132 9.19 14.05 14.46
CA PHE A 132 10.54 14.48 14.84
C PHE A 132 11.10 15.54 13.88
N ASP A 133 12.04 16.34 14.38
CA ASP A 133 12.75 17.33 13.57
C ASP A 133 13.96 16.71 12.87
N ILE A 134 14.11 17.07 11.60
CA ILE A 134 15.06 16.46 10.67
C ILE A 134 16.47 17.08 10.79
N ASN A 135 17.51 16.24 10.82
CA ASN A 135 18.91 16.63 10.62
C ASN A 135 19.55 15.93 9.40
N VAL A 136 20.01 16.71 8.43
CA VAL A 136 20.36 16.26 7.06
C VAL A 136 21.84 16.02 6.82
N ALA A 137 22.69 16.17 7.84
CA ALA A 137 24.15 16.18 7.67
C ALA A 137 24.72 14.89 7.01
N ALA A 138 24.01 13.77 7.10
CA ALA A 138 24.45 12.48 6.56
C ALA A 138 24.45 12.39 5.02
N PHE A 139 23.82 13.32 4.30
CA PHE A 139 23.63 13.23 2.85
C PHE A 139 24.71 13.87 1.99
N THR A 140 25.59 14.69 2.58
CA THR A 140 26.51 15.53 1.79
C THR A 140 27.42 14.71 0.89
N GLU A 141 27.99 13.61 1.40
CA GLU A 141 28.90 12.78 0.61
C GLU A 141 28.17 11.91 -0.44
N PRO A 142 27.09 11.17 -0.11
CA PRO A 142 26.33 10.43 -1.12
C PRO A 142 25.87 11.27 -2.31
N VAL A 143 25.42 12.50 -2.06
CA VAL A 143 24.89 13.40 -3.09
C VAL A 143 25.99 13.98 -3.99
N ARG A 144 27.20 14.16 -3.46
CA ARG A 144 28.35 14.69 -4.22
C ARG A 144 28.71 13.84 -5.45
N HIS A 145 28.36 12.56 -5.42
CA HIS A 145 28.65 11.61 -6.49
C HIS A 145 27.58 11.54 -7.57
N LEU A 146 26.46 12.24 -7.42
CA LEU A 146 25.43 12.32 -8.45
C LEU A 146 25.82 13.34 -9.52
N ALA A 147 25.74 12.92 -10.78
CA ALA A 147 25.81 13.84 -11.90
C ALA A 147 24.55 14.72 -11.96
N VAL A 148 24.62 15.81 -12.73
CA VAL A 148 23.43 16.59 -13.10
C VAL A 148 22.41 15.67 -13.76
N TRP A 149 21.12 15.86 -13.48
CA TRP A 149 20.08 14.99 -14.02
C TRP A 149 20.00 15.11 -15.55
N ASP A 150 20.13 13.98 -16.23
CA ASP A 150 19.93 13.84 -17.67
C ASP A 150 19.17 12.54 -17.94
N HIS A 151 17.91 12.66 -18.35
CA HIS A 151 17.04 11.53 -18.65
C HIS A 151 17.41 10.80 -19.95
N THR A 152 18.29 11.38 -20.77
CA THR A 152 18.75 10.79 -22.03
C THR A 152 19.98 9.91 -21.83
N ASP A 153 20.69 10.05 -20.71
CA ASP A 153 21.83 9.22 -20.34
C ASP A 153 21.39 8.12 -19.36
N SER A 154 21.39 6.87 -19.83
CA SER A 154 20.99 5.72 -19.02
C SER A 154 21.87 5.52 -17.77
N VAL A 155 23.16 5.88 -17.83
CA VAL A 155 24.06 5.76 -16.68
C VAL A 155 23.67 6.75 -15.59
N VAL A 156 23.25 7.96 -15.96
CA VAL A 156 22.74 8.96 -15.02
C VAL A 156 21.42 8.48 -14.43
N VAL A 157 20.49 8.00 -15.26
CA VAL A 157 19.21 7.43 -14.79
C VAL A 157 19.44 6.31 -13.77
N ASP A 158 20.33 5.37 -14.06
CA ASP A 158 20.63 4.24 -13.19
C ASP A 158 21.34 4.65 -11.89
N ALA A 159 22.17 5.71 -11.92
CA ALA A 159 22.79 6.27 -10.73
C ALA A 159 21.73 6.86 -9.77
N TYR A 160 20.76 7.60 -10.27
CA TYR A 160 19.65 8.13 -9.46
C TYR A 160 18.74 7.02 -8.94
N LYS A 161 18.39 6.03 -9.77
CA LYS A 161 17.64 4.84 -9.31
C LYS A 161 18.38 4.09 -8.20
N SER A 162 19.70 3.92 -8.33
CA SER A 162 20.53 3.27 -7.31
C SER A 162 20.60 4.09 -6.02
N PHE A 163 20.66 5.41 -6.14
CA PHE A 163 20.59 6.32 -5.00
C PHE A 163 19.25 6.19 -4.26
N PHE A 164 18.12 6.24 -4.97
CA PHE A 164 16.79 6.06 -4.40
C PHE A 164 16.57 4.66 -3.82
N ALA A 165 17.08 3.62 -4.46
CA ALA A 165 16.99 2.25 -3.94
C ALA A 165 17.71 2.12 -2.59
N LYS A 166 18.83 2.83 -2.40
CA LYS A 166 19.66 2.80 -1.19
C LYS A 166 19.16 3.72 -0.09
N TYR A 167 18.81 4.96 -0.42
CA TYR A 167 18.48 6.02 0.55
C TYR A 167 17.02 6.43 0.50
N GLY A 168 16.16 5.84 -0.33
CA GLY A 168 14.80 6.30 -0.51
C GLY A 168 14.69 7.63 -1.26
N THR A 169 13.44 8.02 -1.52
CA THR A 169 13.05 9.31 -2.10
C THR A 169 12.39 10.21 -1.07
N HIS A 170 11.86 9.60 -0.01
CA HIS A 170 11.18 10.26 1.09
C HIS A 170 11.69 9.71 2.41
N ALA A 171 11.66 10.52 3.46
CA ALA A 171 11.96 10.10 4.82
C ALA A 171 10.71 10.19 5.70
N ILE A 172 10.52 9.20 6.58
CA ILE A 172 9.39 9.16 7.52
C ILE A 172 9.64 10.19 8.62
N THR A 173 8.82 11.23 8.65
CA THR A 173 8.89 12.35 9.61
C THR A 173 7.86 12.23 10.73
N SER A 174 6.80 11.46 10.49
CA SER A 174 5.77 11.19 11.48
C SER A 174 5.26 9.76 11.37
N VAL A 175 4.89 9.19 12.51
CA VAL A 175 4.22 7.89 12.62
C VAL A 175 2.93 8.11 13.38
N GLU A 176 1.83 7.61 12.85
CA GLU A 176 0.54 7.62 13.51
C GLU A 176 0.24 6.25 14.13
N TYR A 177 -0.31 6.28 15.35
CA TYR A 177 -0.75 5.10 16.09
C TYR A 177 -2.24 5.18 16.39
N GLY A 178 -2.92 4.04 16.30
CA GLY A 178 -4.33 3.88 16.58
C GLY A 178 -4.86 2.63 15.91
N ALA A 179 -6.04 2.72 15.30
CA ALA A 179 -6.61 1.65 14.49
C ALA A 179 -7.11 2.15 13.16
N ARG A 180 -6.99 1.32 12.12
CA ARG A 180 -7.40 1.69 10.77
C ARG A 180 -7.97 0.49 10.03
N TYR A 181 -9.08 0.72 9.33
CA TYR A 181 -9.70 -0.24 8.43
C TYR A 181 -9.84 0.39 7.04
N GLN A 182 -9.09 -0.14 6.08
CA GLN A 182 -9.04 0.33 4.70
C GLN A 182 -9.61 -0.70 3.74
N LEU A 183 -10.41 -0.20 2.80
CA LEU A 183 -10.96 -0.97 1.70
C LEU A 183 -10.72 -0.23 0.40
N ALA A 184 -10.13 -0.92 -0.57
CA ALA A 184 -10.15 -0.51 -1.97
C ALA A 184 -11.00 -1.53 -2.74
N ASP A 185 -12.30 -1.24 -2.91
CA ASP A 185 -13.28 -1.82 -3.85
C ASP A 185 -14.70 -1.20 -3.67
N VAL A 186 -15.61 -1.45 -4.62
CA VAL A 186 -16.98 -0.92 -4.74
C VAL A 186 -17.92 -1.41 -3.63
N SER A 187 -18.64 -0.43 -3.05
CA SER A 187 -19.50 -0.44 -1.85
C SER A 187 -20.44 -1.63 -1.64
N PHE A 188 -20.91 -2.31 -2.67
CA PHE A 188 -21.87 -3.41 -2.50
C PHE A 188 -21.25 -4.68 -1.92
N ALA A 189 -19.93 -4.86 -2.07
CA ALA A 189 -19.24 -6.10 -1.72
C ALA A 189 -19.11 -6.39 -0.20
N TYR A 190 -19.46 -5.45 0.68
CA TYR A 190 -19.10 -5.51 2.10
C TYR A 190 -20.29 -5.52 3.05
N ASN A 191 -21.46 -6.04 2.61
CA ASN A 191 -22.63 -6.28 3.45
C ASN A 191 -22.99 -5.10 4.38
N GLY A 192 -22.86 -3.86 3.88
CA GLY A 192 -23.23 -2.65 4.60
C GLY A 192 -22.09 -1.91 5.32
N VAL A 193 -20.85 -2.40 5.35
CA VAL A 193 -19.74 -1.69 6.06
C VAL A 193 -19.54 -0.26 5.56
N THR A 194 -19.59 -0.04 4.24
CA THR A 194 -19.45 1.30 3.66
C THR A 194 -20.73 2.15 3.73
N SER A 195 -21.80 1.63 4.31
CA SER A 195 -23.16 2.18 4.30
C SER A 195 -23.89 1.94 5.62
N ASN A 196 -23.17 1.90 6.74
CA ASN A 196 -23.71 1.76 8.10
C ASN A 196 -24.72 0.60 8.24
N GLY A 197 -24.38 -0.56 7.71
CA GLY A 197 -25.19 -1.78 7.76
C GLY A 197 -26.30 -1.86 6.70
N TYR A 198 -26.55 -0.80 5.93
CA TYR A 198 -27.57 -0.83 4.88
C TYR A 198 -27.03 -1.48 3.61
N TYR A 199 -27.68 -2.56 3.15
CA TYR A 199 -27.42 -3.15 1.83
C TYR A 199 -28.68 -3.82 1.26
N ASP A 200 -28.84 -3.78 -0.06
CA ASP A 200 -29.95 -4.46 -0.75
C ASP A 200 -29.52 -5.87 -1.16
N ALA A 201 -29.89 -6.87 -0.37
CA ALA A 201 -29.58 -8.28 -0.68
C ALA A 201 -30.14 -8.76 -2.03
N GLY A 202 -31.13 -8.08 -2.63
CA GLY A 202 -31.65 -8.41 -3.96
C GLY A 202 -30.66 -8.14 -5.10
N VAL A 203 -29.78 -7.15 -4.93
CA VAL A 203 -28.76 -6.81 -5.95
C VAL A 203 -27.73 -7.94 -6.10
N SER A 204 -27.44 -8.70 -5.04
CA SER A 204 -26.50 -9.83 -5.13
C SER A 204 -27.00 -10.96 -6.03
N ALA A 205 -28.32 -11.06 -6.25
CA ALA A 205 -28.93 -12.02 -7.15
C ALA A 205 -28.94 -11.54 -8.62
N SER A 206 -28.55 -10.29 -8.89
CA SER A 206 -28.58 -9.72 -10.23
C SER A 206 -27.44 -10.25 -11.11
N CYS A 207 -27.72 -10.41 -12.41
CA CYS A 207 -26.69 -10.79 -13.40
C CYS A 207 -25.55 -9.76 -13.48
N GLN A 208 -25.87 -8.47 -13.28
CA GLN A 208 -24.87 -7.40 -13.24
C GLN A 208 -23.92 -7.58 -12.06
N TYR A 209 -24.44 -7.86 -10.86
CA TYR A 209 -23.62 -8.12 -9.70
C TYR A 209 -22.76 -9.36 -9.88
N ASN A 210 -23.28 -10.46 -10.45
CA ASN A 210 -22.48 -11.65 -10.72
C ASN A 210 -21.30 -11.35 -11.66
N LYS A 211 -21.53 -10.57 -12.73
CA LYS A 211 -20.44 -10.13 -13.62
C LYS A 211 -19.41 -9.27 -12.88
N PHE A 212 -19.86 -8.36 -12.03
CA PHE A 212 -19.01 -7.53 -11.18
C PHE A 212 -18.19 -8.39 -10.21
N ALA A 213 -18.83 -9.28 -9.44
CA ALA A 213 -18.21 -10.14 -8.44
C ALA A 213 -17.12 -11.05 -9.01
N HIS A 214 -17.21 -11.42 -10.29
CA HIS A 214 -16.18 -12.19 -10.99
C HIS A 214 -15.00 -11.36 -11.51
N ARG A 215 -15.15 -10.03 -11.61
CA ARG A 215 -14.13 -9.12 -12.19
C ARG A 215 -13.48 -8.21 -11.16
N LYS A 216 -14.12 -8.00 -10.02
CA LYS A 216 -13.61 -7.14 -8.94
C LYS A 216 -12.27 -7.65 -8.40
N SER A 217 -11.39 -6.71 -8.06
CA SER A 217 -10.25 -6.93 -7.18
C SER A 217 -10.52 -6.18 -5.88
N GLN A 218 -10.00 -6.71 -4.77
CA GLN A 218 -10.27 -6.17 -3.44
C GLN A 218 -8.99 -6.16 -2.64
N GLN A 219 -8.72 -5.03 -2.00
CA GLN A 219 -7.66 -4.91 -1.00
C GLN A 219 -8.29 -4.48 0.33
N ILE A 220 -8.06 -5.28 1.37
CA ILE A 220 -8.50 -5.02 2.73
C ILE A 220 -7.24 -4.93 3.59
N SER A 221 -7.09 -3.85 4.35
CA SER A 221 -6.05 -3.73 5.38
C SER A 221 -6.69 -3.31 6.69
N VAL A 222 -6.31 -3.99 7.77
CA VAL A 222 -6.79 -3.72 9.12
C VAL A 222 -5.57 -3.64 10.03
N GLN A 223 -5.44 -2.54 10.77
CA GLN A 223 -4.35 -2.28 11.70
C GLN A 223 -4.95 -1.90 13.06
N GLY A 224 -4.37 -2.40 14.16
CA GLY A 224 -4.88 -2.13 15.50
C GLY A 224 -6.24 -2.77 15.81
N GLY A 225 -6.73 -2.54 17.04
CA GLY A 225 -7.90 -3.22 17.59
C GLY A 225 -7.64 -4.70 17.92
N ASP A 226 -8.68 -5.43 18.33
CA ASP A 226 -8.55 -6.86 18.64
C ASP A 226 -8.31 -7.68 17.36
N ALA A 227 -7.19 -8.40 17.36
CA ALA A 227 -6.74 -9.21 16.22
C ALA A 227 -7.78 -10.25 15.75
N ARG A 228 -8.64 -10.77 16.63
CA ARG A 228 -9.66 -11.76 16.26
C ARG A 228 -10.75 -11.15 15.40
N PHE A 229 -11.13 -9.89 15.65
CA PHE A 229 -12.09 -9.19 14.81
C PHE A 229 -11.43 -8.69 13.52
N ALA A 230 -10.20 -8.20 13.61
CA ALA A 230 -9.41 -7.82 12.43
C ALA A 230 -9.26 -8.98 11.43
N ASP A 231 -8.89 -10.17 11.91
CA ASP A 231 -8.78 -11.38 11.08
C ASP A 231 -10.11 -11.74 10.40
N ARG A 232 -11.24 -11.57 11.10
CA ARG A 232 -12.58 -11.81 10.54
C ARG A 232 -12.96 -10.78 9.49
N LEU A 233 -12.54 -9.52 9.65
CA LEU A 233 -12.78 -8.47 8.65
C LEU A 233 -11.98 -8.73 7.37
N VAL A 234 -10.74 -9.20 7.49
CA VAL A 234 -9.91 -9.57 6.33
C VAL A 234 -10.45 -10.82 5.63
N SER A 235 -10.80 -11.86 6.39
CA SER A 235 -11.17 -13.18 5.85
C SER A 235 -12.67 -13.35 5.54
N GLY A 236 -13.53 -12.56 6.17
CA GLY A 236 -14.98 -12.75 6.22
C GLY A 236 -15.81 -11.72 5.45
N TYR A 237 -15.21 -11.00 4.50
CA TYR A 237 -15.85 -9.88 3.79
C TYR A 237 -17.16 -10.23 3.07
N SER A 238 -17.36 -11.49 2.67
CA SER A 238 -18.60 -11.97 2.04
C SER A 238 -19.66 -12.44 3.05
N ASN A 239 -19.33 -12.51 4.34
CA ASN A 239 -20.23 -12.97 5.40
C ASN A 239 -21.21 -11.88 5.81
N ARG A 240 -22.48 -12.24 6.00
CA ARG A 240 -23.54 -11.30 6.40
C ARG A 240 -23.26 -10.59 7.74
N THR A 241 -22.42 -11.18 8.59
CA THR A 241 -22.03 -10.59 9.88
C THR A 241 -20.81 -9.66 9.78
N ASN A 242 -20.33 -9.32 8.58
CA ASN A 242 -19.12 -8.51 8.43
C ASN A 242 -19.28 -7.09 9.02
N TYR A 243 -20.49 -6.53 8.97
CA TYR A 243 -20.78 -5.25 9.62
C TYR A 243 -20.77 -5.35 11.15
N ASP A 244 -21.32 -6.42 11.72
CA ASP A 244 -21.27 -6.65 13.17
C ASP A 244 -19.83 -6.83 13.63
N ASN A 245 -19.02 -7.62 12.92
CA ASN A 245 -17.58 -7.74 13.20
C ASN A 245 -16.85 -6.39 13.09
N PHE A 246 -17.31 -5.50 12.21
CA PHE A 246 -16.72 -4.15 12.08
C PHE A 246 -17.05 -3.29 13.29
N LEU A 247 -18.30 -3.30 13.76
CA LEU A 247 -18.70 -2.60 14.99
C LEU A 247 -17.97 -3.14 16.22
N ASP A 248 -17.93 -4.48 16.37
CA ASP A 248 -17.19 -5.14 17.45
C ASP A 248 -15.70 -4.77 17.43
N TRP A 249 -15.10 -4.68 16.24
CA TRP A 249 -13.71 -4.25 16.10
C TRP A 249 -13.52 -2.77 16.48
N VAL A 250 -14.42 -1.88 16.04
CA VAL A 250 -14.40 -0.45 16.37
C VAL A 250 -14.37 -0.22 17.89
N GLU A 251 -15.17 -0.98 18.65
CA GLU A 251 -15.20 -0.90 20.12
C GLU A 251 -13.85 -1.25 20.80
N THR A 252 -12.95 -1.93 20.10
CA THR A 252 -11.65 -2.37 20.63
C THR A 252 -10.47 -1.49 20.21
N THR A 253 -10.72 -0.46 19.40
CA THR A 253 -9.66 0.35 18.74
C THR A 253 -8.82 1.18 19.70
N ASP A 254 -9.42 1.67 20.79
CA ASP A 254 -8.72 2.46 21.80
C ASP A 254 -7.76 1.63 22.68
N GLU A 255 -8.00 0.32 22.81
CA GLU A 255 -7.24 -0.55 23.72
C GLU A 255 -5.99 -1.15 23.08
N ASN A 256 -5.95 -1.22 21.74
CA ASN A 256 -4.91 -1.92 20.99
C ASN A 256 -4.37 -1.05 19.84
N PRO A 257 -3.70 0.08 20.14
CA PRO A 257 -3.16 0.95 19.10
C PRO A 257 -1.94 0.32 18.42
N GLU A 258 -1.96 0.30 17.09
CA GLU A 258 -0.84 -0.10 16.23
C GLU A 258 -0.52 1.02 15.23
N VAL A 259 0.51 0.84 14.41
CA VAL A 259 0.87 1.82 13.38
C VAL A 259 -0.22 1.84 12.29
N THR A 260 -0.80 3.00 12.03
CA THR A 260 -1.91 3.17 11.06
C THR A 260 -1.49 3.90 9.80
N SER A 261 -0.50 4.79 9.90
CA SER A 261 0.04 5.55 8.77
C SER A 261 1.39 6.20 9.09
N PHE A 262 2.04 6.66 8.02
CA PHE A 262 3.29 7.42 8.06
C PHE A 262 3.06 8.76 7.36
N ALA A 263 3.59 9.84 7.94
CA ALA A 263 3.84 11.06 7.18
C ALA A 263 5.30 11.11 6.76
N VAL A 264 5.54 11.53 5.54
CA VAL A 264 6.87 11.63 4.95
C VAL A 264 7.12 13.04 4.43
N ASP A 265 8.40 13.39 4.37
CA ASP A 265 8.87 14.53 3.59
C ASP A 265 9.82 14.04 2.50
N SER A 266 9.75 14.68 1.34
CA SER A 266 10.62 14.35 0.22
C SER A 266 12.03 14.83 0.51
N ILE A 267 13.03 14.02 0.17
CA ILE A 267 14.43 14.36 0.47
C ILE A 267 14.87 15.68 -0.17
N TRP A 268 14.28 16.06 -1.32
CA TRP A 268 14.58 17.35 -1.97
C TRP A 268 14.05 18.54 -1.17
N ASN A 269 12.84 18.48 -0.61
CA ASN A 269 12.30 19.57 0.23
C ASN A 269 13.20 19.79 1.46
N VAL A 270 13.63 18.67 2.05
CA VAL A 270 14.57 18.63 3.16
C VAL A 270 15.93 19.24 2.77
N PHE A 271 16.41 18.99 1.54
CA PHE A 271 17.69 19.54 1.05
C PHE A 271 17.63 21.01 0.66
N GLU A 272 16.49 21.50 0.15
CA GLU A 272 16.31 22.91 -0.21
C GLU A 272 16.58 23.85 0.96
N HIS A 273 16.25 23.39 2.18
CA HIS A 273 16.41 24.15 3.42
C HIS A 273 17.69 23.80 4.19
N ALA A 274 18.56 22.94 3.64
CA ALA A 274 19.80 22.56 4.29
C ALA A 274 20.83 23.70 4.27
N ASP A 275 21.66 23.79 5.32
CA ASP A 275 22.77 24.75 5.37
C ASP A 275 23.87 24.47 4.33
N CYS A 276 23.95 23.23 3.83
CA CYS A 276 24.94 22.78 2.86
C CYS A 276 24.53 23.11 1.41
N SER A 277 25.37 23.87 0.69
CA SER A 277 25.11 24.23 -0.72
C SER A 277 25.07 23.04 -1.68
N ILE A 278 25.81 21.97 -1.39
CA ILE A 278 25.79 20.73 -2.19
C ILE A 278 24.40 20.11 -2.18
N LEU A 279 23.78 20.05 -0.99
CA LEU A 279 22.43 19.50 -0.82
C LEU A 279 21.39 20.40 -1.53
N ARG A 280 21.44 21.71 -1.29
CA ARG A 280 20.54 22.67 -1.94
C ARG A 280 20.59 22.60 -3.47
N ASN A 281 21.78 22.45 -4.05
CA ASN A 281 21.95 22.36 -5.50
C ASN A 281 21.43 21.04 -6.09
N ALA A 282 21.46 19.94 -5.32
CA ALA A 282 21.00 18.64 -5.76
C ALA A 282 19.48 18.47 -5.66
N ALA A 283 18.81 19.21 -4.78
CA ALA A 283 17.36 19.12 -4.58
C ALA A 283 16.52 19.20 -5.86
N PRO A 284 16.68 20.21 -6.76
CA PRO A 284 15.90 20.27 -7.99
C PRO A 284 16.17 19.09 -8.93
N GLU A 285 17.39 18.56 -8.94
CA GLU A 285 17.78 17.43 -9.79
C GLU A 285 17.16 16.12 -9.29
N LEU A 286 17.15 15.90 -7.97
CA LEU A 286 16.46 14.77 -7.33
C LEU A 286 14.96 14.81 -7.58
N LYS A 287 14.33 15.99 -7.49
CA LYS A 287 12.90 16.15 -7.78
C LYS A 287 12.56 15.82 -9.23
N LYS A 288 13.35 16.33 -10.19
CA LYS A 288 13.19 16.01 -11.63
C LYS A 288 13.35 14.51 -11.89
N ALA A 289 14.39 13.90 -11.32
CA ALA A 289 14.65 12.46 -11.46
C ALA A 289 13.48 11.63 -10.92
N PHE A 290 12.98 11.96 -9.73
CA PHE A 290 11.83 11.28 -9.12
C PHE A 290 10.59 11.33 -10.04
N HIS A 291 10.17 12.53 -10.46
CA HIS A 291 8.99 12.66 -11.33
C HIS A 291 9.14 11.90 -12.65
N TRP A 292 10.32 11.98 -13.28
CA TRP A 292 10.56 11.27 -14.53
C TRP A 292 10.53 9.76 -14.34
N ILE A 293 11.17 9.22 -13.29
CA ILE A 293 11.19 7.78 -13.01
C ILE A 293 9.77 7.26 -12.74
N VAL A 294 8.97 7.98 -11.94
CA VAL A 294 7.58 7.60 -11.66
C VAL A 294 6.71 7.61 -12.92
N GLN A 295 6.92 8.58 -13.82
CA GLN A 295 6.19 8.66 -15.11
C GLN A 295 6.67 7.66 -16.16
N ASN A 296 7.88 7.12 -16.01
CA ASN A 296 8.50 6.20 -16.97
C ASN A 296 8.88 4.90 -16.26
N PRO A 297 7.91 4.18 -15.69
CA PRO A 297 8.19 2.91 -15.04
C PRO A 297 8.78 1.92 -16.06
N ALA A 298 9.73 1.11 -15.61
CA ALA A 298 10.19 -0.01 -16.42
C ALA A 298 9.06 -1.05 -16.51
N SER A 299 8.75 -1.56 -17.70
CA SER A 299 7.84 -2.70 -17.83
C SER A 299 8.56 -3.98 -17.40
N HIS A 300 8.07 -4.62 -16.35
CA HIS A 300 8.56 -5.92 -15.90
C HIS A 300 7.59 -7.02 -16.32
N TRP A 301 8.14 -8.10 -16.89
CA TRP A 301 7.38 -9.23 -17.41
C TRP A 301 7.81 -10.48 -16.66
N THR A 302 6.93 -11.01 -15.82
CA THR A 302 7.18 -12.22 -15.04
C THR A 302 6.42 -13.38 -15.66
N TYR A 303 7.14 -14.41 -16.09
CA TYR A 303 6.50 -15.65 -16.54
C TYR A 303 6.02 -16.46 -15.33
N VAL A 304 4.75 -16.84 -15.34
CA VAL A 304 4.11 -17.60 -14.26
C VAL A 304 3.53 -18.88 -14.84
N THR A 305 3.76 -20.00 -14.16
CA THR A 305 3.12 -21.28 -14.45
C THR A 305 2.44 -21.78 -13.19
N LEU A 306 1.12 -21.87 -13.22
CA LEU A 306 0.34 -22.50 -12.16
C LEU A 306 0.26 -23.99 -12.43
N SER A 307 0.72 -24.80 -11.47
CA SER A 307 0.61 -26.25 -11.53
C SER A 307 -0.53 -26.72 -10.63
N LEU A 308 -1.56 -27.33 -11.25
CA LEU A 308 -2.85 -27.55 -10.62
C LEU A 308 -3.18 -29.04 -10.53
N ASN A 309 -3.50 -29.49 -9.31
CA ASN A 309 -4.06 -30.80 -9.00
C ASN A 309 -5.32 -30.62 -8.16
N THR A 310 -6.39 -30.13 -8.78
CA THR A 310 -7.60 -29.68 -8.07
C THR A 310 -8.81 -29.64 -9.00
N ASP A 311 -10.01 -29.60 -8.43
CA ASP A 311 -11.27 -29.43 -9.16
C ASP A 311 -11.51 -27.97 -9.58
N TRP A 312 -10.94 -27.03 -8.82
CA TRP A 312 -10.85 -25.64 -9.21
C TRP A 312 -9.65 -24.95 -8.56
N ALA A 313 -9.15 -23.92 -9.25
CA ALA A 313 -8.17 -22.99 -8.71
C ALA A 313 -8.41 -21.60 -9.26
N ARG A 314 -7.99 -20.59 -8.49
CA ARG A 314 -8.01 -19.19 -8.86
C ARG A 314 -6.73 -18.53 -8.38
N PHE A 315 -6.03 -17.91 -9.30
CA PHE A 315 -5.00 -16.92 -9.04
C PHE A 315 -5.59 -15.54 -9.32
N ARG A 316 -5.42 -14.59 -8.39
CA ARG A 316 -5.92 -13.23 -8.57
C ARG A 316 -4.86 -12.22 -8.15
N LEU A 317 -4.57 -11.27 -9.04
CA LEU A 317 -3.76 -10.10 -8.71
C LEU A 317 -4.55 -9.14 -7.84
N LEU A 318 -3.95 -8.70 -6.76
CA LEU A 318 -4.50 -7.65 -5.88
C LEU A 318 -3.92 -6.28 -6.23
N SER A 319 -2.68 -6.23 -6.73
CA SER A 319 -2.01 -4.98 -7.11
C SER A 319 -2.64 -4.35 -8.36
N PRO A 320 -3.22 -3.13 -8.27
CA PRO A 320 -3.84 -2.48 -9.42
C PRO A 320 -2.85 -2.03 -10.51
N SER A 321 -1.56 -1.93 -10.18
CA SER A 321 -0.47 -1.65 -11.13
C SER A 321 -0.02 -2.86 -11.95
N ALA A 322 -0.60 -4.04 -11.71
CA ALA A 322 -0.23 -5.29 -12.38
C ALA A 322 -1.40 -5.86 -13.18
N TYR A 323 -1.10 -6.46 -14.32
CA TYR A 323 -2.09 -7.16 -15.14
C TYR A 323 -1.53 -8.45 -15.75
N ILE A 324 -2.43 -9.38 -16.03
CA ILE A 324 -2.15 -10.67 -16.65
C ILE A 324 -2.35 -10.54 -18.15
N ILE A 325 -1.40 -11.09 -18.90
CA ILE A 325 -1.52 -11.36 -20.33
C ILE A 325 -1.30 -12.84 -20.60
N GLU A 326 -1.96 -13.33 -21.63
CA GLU A 326 -1.81 -14.71 -22.09
C GLU A 326 -0.39 -14.99 -22.59
N ASP A 327 0.12 -16.20 -22.34
CA ASP A 327 1.33 -16.68 -23.03
C ASP A 327 0.98 -17.02 -24.48
N PRO A 328 1.46 -16.26 -25.48
CA PRO A 328 1.14 -16.51 -26.88
C PRO A 328 1.66 -17.86 -27.38
N LYS A 329 2.61 -18.49 -26.67
CA LYS A 329 3.14 -19.82 -27.02
C LYS A 329 2.32 -20.97 -26.41
N ASN A 330 1.59 -20.73 -25.32
CA ASN A 330 0.81 -21.73 -24.61
C ASN A 330 -0.56 -21.17 -24.22
N PRO A 331 -1.50 -21.05 -25.18
CA PRO A 331 -2.75 -20.37 -24.96
C PRO A 331 -3.64 -21.09 -23.93
N HIS A 332 -4.15 -20.34 -22.96
CA HIS A 332 -4.95 -20.83 -21.83
C HIS A 332 -6.28 -21.48 -22.27
N ALA A 333 -6.78 -21.12 -23.45
CA ALA A 333 -7.99 -21.70 -24.03
C ALA A 333 -7.86 -23.23 -24.24
N ALA A 334 -6.63 -23.74 -24.44
CA ALA A 334 -6.39 -25.17 -24.62
C ALA A 334 -6.68 -26.00 -23.36
N VAL A 335 -6.66 -25.39 -22.17
CA VAL A 335 -6.88 -26.05 -20.87
C VAL A 335 -8.19 -25.62 -20.20
N GLY A 336 -9.04 -24.85 -20.91
CA GLY A 336 -10.35 -24.42 -20.40
C GLY A 336 -10.26 -23.44 -19.22
N ALA A 337 -9.12 -22.78 -19.03
CA ALA A 337 -8.98 -21.72 -18.04
C ALA A 337 -9.67 -20.44 -18.52
N MET A 338 -10.19 -19.65 -17.59
CA MET A 338 -10.63 -18.28 -17.82
C MET A 338 -9.52 -17.33 -17.40
N LEU A 339 -9.13 -16.43 -18.31
CA LEU A 339 -8.15 -15.39 -18.04
C LEU A 339 -8.78 -14.01 -18.21
N THR A 340 -8.59 -13.16 -17.21
CA THR A 340 -8.90 -11.72 -17.24
C THR A 340 -7.61 -10.95 -16.96
N LYS A 341 -7.65 -9.61 -17.09
CA LYS A 341 -6.52 -8.75 -16.74
C LYS A 341 -6.02 -8.95 -15.30
N ASN A 342 -6.84 -9.44 -14.38
CA ASN A 342 -6.49 -9.57 -12.95
C ASN A 342 -6.68 -10.97 -12.39
N GLN A 343 -7.09 -11.96 -13.19
CA GLN A 343 -7.42 -13.29 -12.69
C GLN A 343 -7.13 -14.39 -13.69
N VAL A 344 -6.62 -15.50 -13.20
CA VAL A 344 -6.62 -16.79 -13.88
C VAL A 344 -7.45 -17.76 -13.06
N GLN A 345 -8.46 -18.38 -13.66
CA GLN A 345 -9.32 -19.34 -12.99
C GLN A 345 -9.47 -20.61 -13.82
N LEU A 346 -9.24 -21.76 -13.19
CA LEU A 346 -9.56 -23.07 -13.73
C LEU A 346 -10.75 -23.64 -12.98
N GLY A 347 -11.76 -24.12 -13.73
CA GLY A 347 -12.97 -24.69 -13.15
C GLY A 347 -13.81 -23.67 -12.37
N HIS A 348 -14.74 -24.19 -11.57
CA HIS A 348 -15.60 -23.41 -10.70
C HIS A 348 -15.64 -24.04 -9.32
N GLU A 349 -15.82 -23.22 -8.29
CA GLU A 349 -16.01 -23.71 -6.93
C GLU A 349 -17.16 -24.71 -6.89
N HIS A 350 -16.94 -25.86 -6.25
CA HIS A 350 -17.87 -26.99 -6.23
C HIS A 350 -18.15 -27.63 -7.61
N SER A 351 -17.21 -27.54 -8.57
CA SER A 351 -17.33 -28.27 -9.84
C SER A 351 -17.25 -29.79 -9.64
N PHE A 352 -16.45 -30.25 -8.67
CA PHE A 352 -16.07 -31.65 -8.47
C PHE A 352 -15.42 -32.32 -9.71
N VAL A 353 -14.99 -31.54 -10.70
CA VAL A 353 -14.32 -32.01 -11.91
C VAL A 353 -12.82 -31.90 -11.72
N TYR A 354 -12.20 -32.98 -11.24
CA TYR A 354 -10.78 -32.99 -10.91
C TYR A 354 -9.89 -32.97 -12.15
N THR A 355 -8.94 -32.04 -12.15
CA THR A 355 -7.85 -32.00 -13.11
C THR A 355 -6.56 -32.40 -12.43
N ASN A 356 -5.77 -33.25 -13.09
CA ASN A 356 -4.46 -33.67 -12.61
C ASN A 356 -3.39 -33.12 -13.57
N ASN A 357 -2.31 -32.61 -13.00
CA ASN A 357 -1.13 -32.13 -13.73
C ASN A 357 -1.49 -31.13 -14.84
N THR A 358 -2.42 -30.23 -14.56
CA THR A 358 -2.79 -29.15 -15.49
C THR A 358 -1.90 -27.95 -15.23
N HIS A 359 -1.30 -27.43 -16.30
CA HIS A 359 -0.45 -26.26 -16.25
C HIS A 359 -1.12 -25.11 -16.97
N VAL A 360 -1.23 -23.96 -16.31
CA VAL A 360 -1.69 -22.72 -16.92
C VAL A 360 -0.54 -21.73 -16.87
N SER A 361 -0.07 -21.32 -18.06
CA SER A 361 1.01 -20.35 -18.19
C SER A 361 0.50 -19.00 -18.65
N PHE A 362 1.06 -17.94 -18.08
CA PHE A 362 0.73 -16.56 -18.41
C PHE A 362 1.90 -15.64 -18.01
N TYR A 363 1.83 -14.38 -18.42
CA TYR A 363 2.72 -13.35 -17.90
C TYR A 363 1.98 -12.40 -16.97
N VAL A 364 2.61 -12.06 -15.87
CA VAL A 364 2.24 -10.88 -15.07
C VAL A 364 3.12 -9.73 -15.53
N VAL A 365 2.49 -8.64 -15.95
CA VAL A 365 3.15 -7.40 -16.34
C VAL A 365 2.87 -6.33 -15.31
N ASN A 366 3.91 -5.65 -14.83
CA ASN A 366 3.82 -4.57 -13.86
C ASN A 366 4.92 -3.52 -14.08
N ASP A 367 4.89 -2.48 -13.26
CA ASP A 367 5.78 -1.31 -13.29
C ASP A 367 7.10 -1.50 -12.51
N GLY A 368 7.37 -2.71 -12.02
CA GLY A 368 8.50 -3.05 -11.16
C GLY A 368 8.20 -2.97 -9.66
N SER A 369 7.03 -2.49 -9.27
CA SER A 369 6.60 -2.50 -7.87
C SER A 369 6.27 -3.93 -7.39
N PRO A 370 6.39 -4.21 -6.08
CA PRO A 370 5.91 -5.49 -5.53
C PRO A 370 4.47 -5.80 -5.95
N ILE A 371 4.22 -7.07 -6.24
CA ILE A 371 2.89 -7.57 -6.59
C ILE A 371 2.32 -8.41 -5.45
N ASP A 372 1.08 -8.12 -5.09
CA ASP A 372 0.27 -8.90 -4.18
C ASP A 372 -0.69 -9.76 -5.00
N PHE A 373 -0.83 -11.02 -4.60
CA PHE A 373 -1.73 -11.95 -5.24
C PHE A 373 -2.34 -12.92 -4.23
N THR A 374 -3.46 -13.51 -4.60
CA THR A 374 -4.11 -14.58 -3.83
C THR A 374 -4.22 -15.83 -4.66
N LEU A 375 -4.06 -16.96 -3.98
CA LEU A 375 -4.31 -18.28 -4.53
C LEU A 375 -5.47 -18.90 -3.75
N SER A 376 -6.48 -19.39 -4.46
CA SER A 376 -7.60 -20.13 -3.88
C SER A 376 -7.79 -21.42 -4.67
N HIS A 377 -8.13 -22.51 -4.00
CA HIS A 377 -8.30 -23.81 -4.64
C HIS A 377 -9.28 -24.70 -3.86
N GLY A 378 -9.73 -25.78 -4.50
CA GLY A 378 -10.57 -26.79 -3.87
C GLY A 378 -9.91 -27.52 -2.71
N SER A 379 -10.74 -28.00 -1.78
CA SER A 379 -10.36 -28.57 -0.48
C SER A 379 -9.62 -29.92 -0.55
N ARG A 380 -9.55 -30.55 -1.73
CA ARG A 380 -8.85 -31.83 -1.96
C ARG A 380 -7.63 -31.70 -2.88
N GLY A 381 -7.21 -30.48 -3.20
CA GLY A 381 -6.12 -30.23 -4.14
C GLY A 381 -4.93 -29.49 -3.53
N HIS A 382 -3.77 -29.65 -4.17
CA HIS A 382 -2.59 -28.82 -3.96
C HIS A 382 -2.44 -27.89 -5.18
N ALA A 383 -2.20 -26.60 -4.93
CA ALA A 383 -1.82 -25.63 -5.94
C ALA A 383 -0.52 -24.96 -5.48
N SER A 384 0.49 -24.94 -6.34
CA SER A 384 1.83 -24.39 -6.07
C SER A 384 2.29 -23.49 -7.20
#